data_AF-A0A3B5L590-F1
#
_entry.id   AF-A0A3B5L590-F1
#
_cell.length_a   1.000
_cell.length_b   1.000
_cell.length_c   1.000
_cell.angle_alpha   90.00
_cell.angle_beta   90.00
_cell.angle_gamma   90.00
#
_symmetry.space_group_name_H-M   'P 1'
#
loop_
_entity.id
_entity.type
_entity.pdbx_description
1 polymer ?
#
loop_
_entity_poly.entity_id
_entity_poly.type
_entity_poly.pdbx_seq_one_letter_code
_entity_poly.pdbx_strand_id
1 'polypeptide(L)' 'ARRPLVASGAATGRWRRPALSIVRNRDVQNFETVMAFLDATHRLLPGLVPAIKHMKIQFGLKTMVGRQEGWF' A
#
# COMPACT_ATOMS: atom_id res chain seq x y z
N ALA A 1 21.54 -6.16 4.17
CA ALA A 1 20.51 -5.65 3.23
C ALA A 1 19.80 -4.45 3.83
N ARG A 2 19.83 -3.26 3.19
CA ARG A 2 19.07 -2.08 3.66
C ARG A 2 17.57 -2.37 3.56
N ARG A 3 16.83 -2.31 4.67
CA ARG A 3 15.36 -2.39 4.62
C ARG A 3 14.85 -1.17 3.82
N PRO A 4 13.92 -1.34 2.86
CA PRO A 4 13.35 -0.21 2.13
C PRO A 4 12.70 0.78 3.11
N LEU A 5 12.86 2.09 2.85
CA LEU A 5 12.38 3.19 3.71
C LEU A 5 10.89 3.08 4.06
N VAL A 6 10.10 2.53 3.14
CA VAL A 6 8.67 2.22 3.35
C VAL A 6 8.48 1.18 4.45
N ALA A 7 9.24 0.08 4.44
CA ALA A 7 9.13 -0.98 5.44
C ALA A 7 9.61 -0.54 6.83
N SER A 8 10.62 0.33 6.91
CA SER A 8 11.07 0.93 8.17
C SER A 8 10.04 1.92 8.73
N GLY A 9 9.47 2.76 7.88
CA GLY A 9 8.40 3.68 8.29
C GLY A 9 7.07 2.98 8.60
N ALA A 10 6.84 1.77 8.07
CA ALA A 10 5.63 0.98 8.37
C ALA A 10 5.66 0.50 9.82
N ALA A 11 6.80 0.00 10.28
CA ALA A 11 7.00 -0.43 11.67
C ALA A 11 6.84 0.72 12.68
N THR A 12 7.15 1.95 12.28
CA THR A 12 7.03 3.15 13.12
C THR A 12 5.70 3.90 12.93
N GLY A 13 4.82 3.41 12.04
CA GLY A 13 3.54 4.07 11.73
C GLY A 13 3.66 5.40 10.95
N ARG A 14 4.87 5.84 10.61
CA ARG A 14 5.17 7.10 9.91
C ARG A 14 4.39 7.26 8.60
N TRP A 15 4.16 6.17 7.88
CA TRP A 15 3.48 6.17 6.59
C TRP A 15 1.95 6.21 6.66
N ARG A 16 1.33 6.12 7.85
CA ARG A 16 -0.14 6.14 7.98
C ARG A 16 -0.79 7.40 7.38
N ARG A 17 -0.29 8.58 7.75
CA ARG A 17 -0.86 9.86 7.26
C ARG A 17 -0.60 10.07 5.76
N PRO A 18 0.63 9.90 5.24
CA PRO A 18 0.88 9.99 3.80
C PRO A 18 0.04 9.01 2.98
N ALA A 19 -0.03 7.74 3.37
CA ALA A 19 -0.80 6.73 2.66
C ALA A 19 -2.29 7.08 2.59
N LEU A 20 -2.87 7.58 3.69
CA LEU A 20 -4.25 8.04 3.72
C LEU A 20 -4.48 9.23 2.78
N SER A 21 -3.54 10.19 2.73
CA SER A 21 -3.64 11.35 1.84
C SER A 21 -3.59 10.95 0.36
N ILE A 22 -2.67 10.05 -0.01
CA ILE A 22 -2.52 9.56 -1.38
C ILE A 22 -3.83 8.90 -1.86
N VAL A 23 -4.39 7.99 -1.06
CA VAL A 23 -5.65 7.31 -1.39
C VAL A 23 -6.81 8.29 -1.47
N ARG A 24 -6.92 9.23 -0.52
CA ARG A 24 -8.00 10.24 -0.51
C ARG A 24 -7.96 11.16 -1.73
N ASN A 25 -6.77 11.59 -2.13
CA ASN A 25 -6.59 12.51 -3.26
C ASN A 25 -6.56 11.79 -4.61
N ARG A 26 -6.68 10.45 -4.62
CA ARG A 26 -6.52 9.61 -5.82
C ARG A 26 -5.21 9.91 -6.56
N ASP A 27 -4.13 10.09 -5.81
CA ASP A 27 -2.79 10.28 -6.37
C ASP A 27 -2.25 8.93 -6.85
N VAL A 28 -2.76 8.47 -7.99
CA VAL A 28 -2.53 7.12 -8.55
C VAL A 28 -1.04 6.86 -8.79
N GLN A 29 -0.27 7.89 -9.13
CA GLN A 29 1.18 7.83 -9.36
C GLN A 29 1.94 7.36 -8.11
N ASN A 30 1.37 7.57 -6.91
CA ASN A 30 1.96 7.17 -5.64
C ASN A 30 1.31 5.92 -5.03
N PHE A 31 0.41 5.23 -5.74
CA PHE A 31 -0.26 4.03 -5.23
C PHE A 31 0.71 2.85 -5.01
N GLU A 32 1.81 2.75 -5.76
CA GLU A 32 2.84 1.74 -5.49
C GLU A 32 3.44 1.85 -4.08
N THR A 33 3.69 3.09 -3.63
CA THR A 33 4.19 3.37 -2.27
C THR A 33 3.17 2.94 -1.21
N VAL A 34 1.88 3.14 -1.47
CA VAL A 34 0.79 2.70 -0.58
C VAL A 34 0.71 1.17 -0.54
N MET A 35 0.80 0.51 -1.70
CA MET A 35 0.80 -0.95 -1.79
C MET A 35 1.98 -1.55 -1.01
N ALA A 36 3.19 -1.00 -1.14
CA ALA A 36 4.37 -1.42 -0.39
C ALA A 36 4.22 -1.21 1.14
N PHE A 37 3.59 -0.10 1.55
CA PHE A 37 3.28 0.15 2.97
C PHE A 37 2.29 -0.88 3.54
N LEU A 38 1.22 -1.16 2.81
CA LEU A 38 0.19 -2.12 3.22
C LEU A 38 0.76 -3.55 3.30
N ASP A 39 1.64 -3.93 2.38
CA ASP A 39 2.30 -5.23 2.41
C ASP A 39 3.27 -5.36 3.59
N ALA A 40 4.08 -4.33 3.85
CA ALA A 40 4.93 -4.27 5.02
C ALA A 40 4.13 -4.33 6.33
N THR A 41 2.97 -3.65 6.38
CA THR A 41 2.09 -3.66 7.56
C THR A 41 1.47 -5.04 7.79
N HIS A 42 0.99 -5.70 6.74
CA HIS A 42 0.42 -7.05 6.83
C HIS A 42 1.47 -8.09 7.25
N ARG A 43 2.72 -7.95 6.79
CA ARG A 43 3.82 -8.80 7.23
C ARG A 43 4.19 -8.60 8.71
N LEU A 44 4.12 -7.36 9.21
CA LEU A 44 4.41 -7.04 10.60
C LEU A 44 3.25 -7.41 11.53
N LEU A 45 2.02 -7.23 11.08
CA LEU A 45 0.80 -7.39 11.86
C LEU A 45 -0.26 -8.18 11.07
N PRO A 46 -0.04 -9.49 10.85
CA PRO A 46 -0.92 -10.30 10.00
C PRO A 46 -2.36 -10.43 10.54
N GLY A 47 -2.57 -10.23 11.85
CA GLY A 47 -3.89 -10.27 12.47
C GLY A 47 -4.71 -8.97 12.35
N LEU A 48 -4.10 -7.86 11.89
CA LEU A 48 -4.79 -6.56 11.84
C LEU A 48 -5.92 -6.53 10.80
N VAL A 49 -5.71 -7.23 9.68
CA VAL A 49 -6.68 -7.35 8.59
C VAL A 49 -6.58 -8.77 8.06
N PRO A 50 -7.71 -9.51 7.91
CA PRO A 50 -7.70 -10.84 7.28
C PRO A 50 -7.00 -10.81 5.92
N ALA A 51 -6.19 -11.83 5.63
CA ALA A 51 -5.40 -11.90 4.39
C ALA A 51 -6.25 -11.66 3.12
N ILE A 52 -7.46 -12.21 3.05
CA ILE A 52 -8.37 -12.00 1.91
C ILE A 52 -8.76 -10.53 1.71
N LYS A 53 -8.93 -9.76 2.79
CA LYS A 53 -9.23 -8.33 2.72
C LYS A 53 -7.99 -7.54 2.27
N HIS A 54 -6.81 -7.91 2.77
CA HIS A 54 -5.54 -7.32 2.31
C HIS A 54 -5.35 -7.50 0.80
N MET A 55 -5.55 -8.72 0.30
CA MET A 55 -5.46 -9.01 -1.13
C MET A 55 -6.46 -8.20 -1.96
N LYS A 56 -7.71 -8.06 -1.52
CA LYS A 56 -8.72 -7.23 -2.23
C LYS A 56 -8.30 -5.76 -2.29
N ILE A 57 -7.72 -5.21 -1.23
CA ILE A 57 -7.24 -3.82 -1.20
C ILE A 57 -6.05 -3.66 -2.18
N GLN A 58 -5.06 -4.55 -2.12
CA GLN A 58 -3.92 -4.55 -3.04
C GLN A 58 -4.37 -4.64 -4.51
N PHE A 59 -5.28 -5.57 -4.80
CA PHE A 59 -5.84 -5.74 -6.13
C PHE A 59 -6.57 -4.47 -6.61
N GLY A 60 -7.43 -3.89 -5.78
CA GLY A 60 -8.16 -2.66 -6.14
C GLY A 60 -7.25 -1.46 -6.38
N LEU A 61 -6.15 -1.32 -5.62
CA LEU A 61 -5.16 -0.27 -5.88
C LEU A 61 -4.41 -0.53 -7.20
N LYS A 62 -4.01 -1.78 -7.45
CA LYS A 62 -3.28 -2.18 -8.65
C LYS A 62 -4.11 -2.00 -9.93
N THR A 63 -5.40 -2.31 -9.92
CA THR A 63 -6.28 -2.11 -11.09
C THR A 63 -6.52 -0.63 -11.40
N MET A 64 -6.51 0.24 -10.40
CA MET A 64 -6.61 1.69 -10.61
C MET A 64 -5.37 2.26 -11.30
N VAL A 65 -4.17 1.70 -11.05
CA VAL A 65 -2.93 2.03 -11.79
C VAL A 65 -3.00 1.50 -13.23
N GLY A 66 -3.40 0.24 -13.42
CA GLY A 66 -3.53 -0.37 -14.75
C GLY A 66 -4.50 0.34 -15.69
N ARG A 67 -5.52 1.04 -15.16
CA ARG A 67 -6.39 1.93 -15.94
C ARG A 67 -5.67 3.15 -16.52
N GLN A 68 -4.52 3.55 -15.99
CA GLN A 68 -3.68 4.63 -16.56
C GLN A 68 -2.67 4.09 -17.59
N GLU A 69 -2.13 2.87 -17.42
CA GLU A 69 -1.19 2.28 -18.39
C GLU A 69 -1.81 1.35 -19.46
N GLY A 70 -3.14 1.15 -19.49
CA GLY A 70 -3.79 0.33 -20.53
C GLY A 70 -3.52 -1.18 -20.39
N TRP A 71 -3.28 -1.65 -19.16
CA TRP A 71 -3.18 -3.08 -18.86
C TRP A 71 -4.57 -3.63 -18.49
N PHE A 72 -5.49 -3.68 -19.46
CA PHE A 72 -6.69 -4.53 -19.50
C PHE A 72 -7.36 -4.40 -20.87
#